data_AF-A0A5C3MYU1-F1
#
_entry.id   AF-A0A5C3MYU1-F1
#
_cell.length_a   1.000
_cell.length_b   1.000
_cell.length_c   1.000
_cell.angle_alpha   90.00
_cell.angle_beta   90.00
_cell.angle_gamma   90.00
#
_symmetry.space_group_name_H-M   'P 1'
#
loop_
_entity.id
_entity.type
_entity.pdbx_description
1 polymer ?
#
loop_
_entity_poly.entity_id
_entity_poly.type
_entity_poly.pdbx_seq_one_letter_code
_entity_poly.pdbx_strand_id
1 'polypeptide(L)'
;MVSPPNKQIVVLGAGVIGLTTALKIQEKGGYQVTIVAETLPSDPKTIRYTSHWAGAHHVSLAGEDKLQARVDQETFKVMWELSAPGGEAEGCFLRQKQTEYYCDKQAEPHPLAHMPDFRLLDENSLVPNTVAGVEFTTLTIDTPIYLNYLLSRFLAKGGAIVRGSVQHISQVVEGGARVFAGAKCAGTSVDAIVVCAGIGARLLGGVEDKDVYPIRGQTVLLRAPWIRFGRTMSSKDGLWTYIIPRRSGDVIVGGIKVPNDWYPNPRPETTQEILTRGLVLCPELVPQSIRDQREPTVEDLLPLVIEEGCGLRPARKGGIRLEVERYPSADGQRKVPVVHNYGHGGAGFQASWGSASVALELMEKALAETRA
;
A
#
# COMPACT_ATOMS: atom_id res chain seq x y z
N MET A 1 -3.84 -34.23 25.49
CA MET A 1 -3.41 -34.22 24.08
C MET A 1 -2.70 -32.91 23.83
N VAL A 2 -1.42 -32.96 23.44
CA VAL A 2 -0.65 -31.75 23.08
C VAL A 2 -1.16 -31.28 21.72
N SER A 3 -1.52 -30.01 21.60
CA SER A 3 -1.91 -29.40 20.32
C SER A 3 -0.83 -29.68 19.28
N PRO A 4 -1.17 -30.02 18.02
CA PRO A 4 -0.16 -30.18 16.99
C PRO A 4 0.69 -28.91 16.89
N PRO A 5 2.01 -29.02 16.67
CA PRO A 5 2.88 -27.85 16.59
C PRO A 5 2.42 -26.95 15.45
N ASN A 6 2.44 -25.63 15.69
CA ASN A 6 2.09 -24.64 14.69
C ASN A 6 2.99 -24.77 13.46
N LYS A 7 2.39 -24.69 12.26
CA LYS A 7 3.14 -24.66 10.99
C LYS A 7 3.95 -23.37 10.89
N GLN A 8 5.20 -23.47 10.46
CA GLN A 8 6.13 -22.35 10.37
C GLN A 8 5.99 -21.64 9.04
N ILE A 9 5.56 -20.38 9.08
CA ILE A 9 5.38 -19.55 7.88
C ILE A 9 6.36 -18.39 7.92
N VAL A 10 7.07 -18.17 6.81
CA VAL A 10 7.97 -17.02 6.65
C VAL A 10 7.36 -16.04 5.65
N VAL A 11 7.18 -14.78 6.04
CA VAL A 11 6.75 -13.71 5.14
C VAL A 11 7.96 -12.82 4.83
N LEU A 12 8.25 -12.61 3.54
CA LEU A 12 9.38 -11.80 3.09
C LEU A 12 8.91 -10.38 2.79
N GLY A 13 9.38 -9.43 3.60
CA GLY A 13 9.03 -8.02 3.49
C GLY A 13 8.07 -7.55 4.58
N ALA A 14 8.34 -6.37 5.13
CA ALA A 14 7.54 -5.71 6.16
C ALA A 14 6.82 -4.46 5.63
N GLY A 15 6.55 -4.40 4.32
CA GLY A 15 5.67 -3.39 3.73
C GLY A 15 4.20 -3.64 4.12
N VAL A 16 3.29 -2.75 3.71
CA VAL A 16 1.86 -2.91 4.01
C VAL A 16 1.34 -4.30 3.60
N ILE A 17 1.75 -4.81 2.44
CA ILE A 17 1.37 -6.14 1.93
C ILE A 17 1.90 -7.26 2.83
N GLY A 18 3.16 -7.20 3.25
CA GLY A 18 3.76 -8.20 4.13
C GLY A 18 3.12 -8.20 5.51
N LEU A 19 2.88 -7.02 6.08
CA LEU A 19 2.26 -6.86 7.40
C LEU A 19 0.80 -7.34 7.41
N THR A 20 -0.03 -6.96 6.44
CA THR A 20 -1.41 -7.45 6.36
C THR A 20 -1.48 -8.94 6.09
N THR A 21 -0.59 -9.47 5.23
CA THR A 21 -0.50 -10.91 4.96
C THR A 21 -0.12 -11.69 6.21
N ALA A 22 0.90 -11.25 6.94
CA ALA A 22 1.34 -11.91 8.18
C ALA A 22 0.23 -11.90 9.26
N LEU A 23 -0.48 -10.78 9.42
CA LEU A 23 -1.61 -10.67 10.33
C LEU A 23 -2.77 -11.58 9.93
N LYS A 24 -3.12 -11.65 8.64
CA LYS A 24 -4.19 -12.51 8.15
C LYS A 24 -3.88 -13.99 8.42
N ILE A 25 -2.63 -14.40 8.22
CA ILE A 25 -2.17 -15.77 8.52
C ILE A 25 -2.23 -16.04 10.04
N GLN A 26 -1.82 -15.10 10.89
CA GLN A 26 -1.93 -15.26 12.35
C GLN A 26 -3.39 -15.39 12.81
N GLU A 27 -4.28 -14.58 12.24
CA GLU A 27 -5.72 -14.58 12.58
C GLU A 27 -6.42 -15.89 12.23
N LYS A 28 -5.93 -16.60 11.20
CA LYS A 28 -6.42 -17.92 10.84
C LYS A 28 -6.14 -18.97 11.93
N GLY A 29 -5.05 -18.83 12.66
CA GLY A 29 -4.59 -19.77 13.69
C GLY A 29 -3.91 -21.02 13.13
N GLY A 30 -3.17 -21.74 13.98
CA GLY A 30 -2.41 -22.94 13.59
C GLY A 30 -1.06 -22.68 12.90
N TYR A 31 -0.64 -21.40 12.84
CA TYR A 31 0.59 -20.96 12.20
C TYR A 31 1.47 -20.16 13.17
N GLN A 32 2.78 -20.37 13.09
CA GLN A 32 3.79 -19.50 13.68
C GLN A 32 4.40 -18.67 12.55
N VAL A 33 4.17 -17.36 12.58
CA VAL A 33 4.55 -16.47 11.48
C VAL A 33 5.79 -15.67 11.87
N THR A 34 6.78 -15.67 10.97
CA THR A 34 7.98 -14.84 11.08
C THR A 34 8.10 -13.94 9.87
N ILE A 35 8.23 -12.63 10.07
CA ILE A 35 8.56 -11.68 9.00
C ILE A 35 10.08 -11.57 8.90
N VAL A 36 10.62 -11.75 7.69
CA VAL A 36 12.01 -11.42 7.36
C VAL A 36 12.03 -10.19 6.46
N ALA A 37 12.69 -9.12 6.90
CA ALA A 37 12.75 -7.88 6.12
C ALA A 37 14.04 -7.09 6.38
N GLU A 38 14.51 -6.37 5.36
CA GLU A 38 15.64 -5.43 5.49
C GLU A 38 15.18 -4.12 6.15
N THR A 39 14.04 -3.60 5.70
CA THR A 39 13.45 -2.32 6.16
C THR A 39 12.13 -2.55 6.86
N LEU A 40 11.96 -1.88 7.99
CA LEU A 40 10.82 -1.90 8.90
C LEU A 40 10.11 -0.53 8.93
N PRO A 41 8.84 -0.48 9.38
CA PRO A 41 8.05 0.75 9.53
C PRO A 41 8.69 1.91 10.30
N SER A 42 9.63 1.63 11.22
CA SER A 42 10.30 2.65 12.03
C SER A 42 11.65 3.09 11.48
N ASP A 43 12.10 2.49 10.37
CA ASP A 43 13.39 2.82 9.77
C ASP A 43 13.36 4.13 8.99
N PRO A 44 14.54 4.76 8.78
CA PRO A 44 14.65 5.89 7.86
C PRO A 44 14.06 5.57 6.49
N LYS A 45 13.37 6.55 5.91
CA LYS A 45 12.74 6.41 4.59
C LYS A 45 13.79 6.08 3.53
N THR A 46 13.45 5.13 2.66
CA THR A 46 14.29 4.70 1.53
C THR A 46 13.39 4.26 0.37
N ILE A 47 13.86 4.44 -0.86
CA ILE A 47 13.15 3.95 -2.05
C ILE A 47 13.04 2.43 -2.13
N ARG A 48 13.83 1.69 -1.33
CA ARG A 48 13.70 0.24 -1.19
C ARG A 48 12.44 -0.18 -0.40
N TYR A 49 11.78 0.76 0.27
CA TYR A 49 10.58 0.53 1.06
C TYR A 49 9.46 1.49 0.66
N THR A 50 8.63 1.08 -0.31
CA THR A 50 7.61 1.93 -0.93
C THR A 50 6.55 2.42 0.07
N SER A 51 6.20 1.62 1.08
CA SER A 51 5.02 1.88 1.92
C SER A 51 5.07 3.22 2.67
N HIS A 52 6.26 3.76 2.99
CA HIS A 52 6.40 5.08 3.62
C HIS A 52 6.02 6.27 2.72
N TRP A 53 6.02 6.07 1.40
CA TRP A 53 5.84 7.15 0.42
C TRP A 53 4.40 7.30 -0.06
N ALA A 54 3.51 6.38 0.34
CA ALA A 54 2.12 6.42 -0.09
C ALA A 54 1.34 7.56 0.60
N GLY A 55 0.29 8.03 -0.07
CA GLY A 55 -0.62 9.05 0.45
C GLY A 55 -1.16 8.71 1.85
N ALA A 56 -2.06 7.74 2.00
CA ALA A 56 -2.76 6.93 1.00
C ALA A 56 -4.28 7.08 1.17
N HIS A 57 -5.06 6.94 0.10
CA HIS A 57 -6.52 6.87 0.17
C HIS A 57 -7.02 5.49 -0.29
N HIS A 58 -8.27 5.16 0.02
CA HIS A 58 -8.96 4.04 -0.61
C HIS A 58 -9.89 4.57 -1.71
N VAL A 59 -9.40 4.52 -2.95
CA VAL A 59 -10.15 4.85 -4.17
C VAL A 59 -9.78 3.81 -5.21
N SER A 60 -10.70 2.90 -5.54
CA SER A 60 -10.40 1.81 -6.47
C SER A 60 -10.23 2.32 -7.89
N LEU A 61 -9.16 1.86 -8.55
CA LEU A 61 -8.86 2.11 -9.96
C LEU A 61 -8.83 0.79 -10.74
N ALA A 62 -9.59 -0.21 -10.29
CA ALA A 62 -9.58 -1.56 -10.84
C ALA A 62 -9.99 -1.61 -12.33
N GLY A 63 -10.84 -0.68 -12.79
CA GLY A 63 -11.40 -0.74 -14.13
C GLY A 63 -12.09 -2.08 -14.37
N GLU A 64 -11.67 -2.81 -15.39
CA GLU A 64 -12.19 -4.15 -15.73
C GLU A 64 -11.44 -5.31 -15.02
N ASP A 65 -10.39 -5.01 -14.25
CA ASP A 65 -9.64 -6.03 -13.51
C ASP A 65 -10.47 -6.57 -12.33
N LYS A 66 -11.09 -7.73 -12.54
CA LYS A 66 -11.92 -8.42 -11.55
C LYS A 66 -11.15 -8.81 -10.29
N LEU A 67 -9.86 -9.15 -10.42
CA LEU A 67 -9.06 -9.49 -9.25
C LEU A 67 -8.81 -8.25 -8.41
N GLN A 68 -8.37 -7.16 -9.04
CA GLN A 68 -8.16 -5.87 -8.38
C GLN A 68 -9.44 -5.36 -7.71
N ALA A 69 -10.57 -5.41 -8.41
CA ALA A 69 -11.87 -4.98 -7.88
C ALA A 69 -12.25 -5.75 -6.61
N ARG A 70 -12.09 -7.09 -6.62
CA ARG A 70 -12.39 -7.94 -5.47
C ARG A 70 -11.49 -7.64 -4.27
N VAL A 71 -10.18 -7.53 -4.49
CA VAL A 71 -9.24 -7.26 -3.38
C VAL A 71 -9.40 -5.85 -2.83
N ASP A 72 -9.74 -4.87 -3.67
CA ASP A 72 -10.03 -3.50 -3.25
C ASP A 72 -11.29 -3.46 -2.38
N GLN A 73 -12.36 -4.13 -2.80
CA GLN A 73 -13.62 -4.17 -2.06
C GLN A 73 -13.45 -4.82 -0.68
N GLU A 74 -12.76 -5.96 -0.60
CA GLU A 74 -12.50 -6.61 0.68
C GLU A 74 -11.64 -5.72 1.58
N THR A 75 -10.61 -5.09 1.01
CA THR A 75 -9.75 -4.18 1.78
C THR A 75 -10.52 -2.96 2.28
N PHE A 76 -11.42 -2.40 1.47
CA PHE A 76 -12.29 -1.30 1.89
C PHE A 76 -13.10 -1.73 3.11
N LYS A 77 -13.76 -2.89 3.05
CA LYS A 77 -14.56 -3.41 4.16
C LYS A 77 -13.74 -3.53 5.45
N VAL A 78 -12.56 -4.15 5.38
CA VAL A 78 -11.69 -4.33 6.56
C VAL A 78 -11.22 -2.97 7.11
N MET A 79 -10.74 -2.06 6.26
CA MET A 79 -10.28 -0.74 6.70
C MET A 79 -11.43 0.14 7.19
N TRP A 80 -12.62 -0.01 6.61
CA TRP A 80 -13.82 0.66 7.08
C TRP A 80 -14.14 0.20 8.51
N GLU A 81 -14.16 -1.10 8.79
CA GLU A 81 -14.34 -1.61 10.14
C GLU A 81 -13.25 -1.13 11.10
N LEU A 82 -11.97 -1.16 10.70
CA LEU A 82 -10.84 -0.66 11.52
C LEU A 82 -10.92 0.84 11.81
N SER A 83 -11.51 1.63 10.91
CA SER A 83 -11.67 3.08 11.07
C SER A 83 -12.92 3.47 11.85
N ALA A 84 -13.66 2.52 12.42
CA ALA A 84 -14.86 2.81 13.21
C ALA A 84 -14.53 3.69 14.44
N PRO A 85 -15.37 4.70 14.75
CA PRO A 85 -15.18 5.54 15.94
C PRO A 85 -15.08 4.71 17.22
N GLY A 86 -14.11 5.04 18.08
CA GLY A 86 -13.81 4.33 19.32
C GLY A 86 -13.04 3.02 19.14
N GLY A 87 -12.73 2.60 17.91
CA GLY A 87 -11.93 1.41 17.64
C GLY A 87 -10.43 1.60 17.87
N GLU A 88 -9.71 0.51 18.15
CA GLU A 88 -8.25 0.54 18.41
C GLU A 88 -7.42 1.16 17.29
N ALA A 89 -7.88 1.00 16.04
CA ALA A 89 -7.19 1.50 14.86
C ALA A 89 -7.72 2.83 14.34
N GLU A 90 -8.74 3.43 14.99
CA GLU A 90 -9.40 4.65 14.51
C GLU A 90 -8.38 5.76 14.23
N GLY A 91 -7.38 5.89 15.11
CA GLY A 91 -6.29 6.87 14.99
C GLY A 91 -5.43 6.74 13.71
N CYS A 92 -5.48 5.60 13.02
CA CYS A 92 -4.75 5.38 11.77
C CYS A 92 -5.46 5.96 10.55
N PHE A 93 -6.73 6.35 10.67
CA PHE A 93 -7.59 6.67 9.54
C PHE A 93 -8.30 8.01 9.70
N LEU A 94 -8.63 8.61 8.58
CA LEU A 94 -9.59 9.71 8.49
C LEU A 94 -10.70 9.30 7.51
N ARG A 95 -11.90 9.05 8.03
CA ARG A 95 -13.10 8.94 7.19
C ARG A 95 -13.48 10.33 6.71
N GLN A 96 -13.64 10.50 5.40
CA GLN A 96 -13.84 11.80 4.78
C GLN A 96 -14.65 11.73 3.48
N LYS A 97 -15.12 12.89 3.00
CA LYS A 97 -15.56 13.04 1.62
C LYS A 97 -14.35 13.04 0.67
N GLN A 98 -14.49 12.34 -0.43
CA GLN A 98 -13.56 12.32 -1.55
C GLN A 98 -14.30 12.80 -2.79
N THR A 99 -13.70 13.75 -3.50
CA THR A 99 -14.18 14.23 -4.79
C THR A 99 -13.22 13.79 -5.88
N GLU A 100 -13.71 13.06 -6.87
CA GLU A 100 -12.93 12.64 -8.04
C GLU A 100 -13.44 13.41 -9.26
N TYR A 101 -12.54 14.13 -9.93
CA TYR A 101 -12.82 14.86 -11.16
C TYR A 101 -12.14 14.19 -12.35
N TYR A 102 -12.85 14.11 -13.47
CA TYR A 102 -12.43 13.37 -14.65
C TYR A 102 -12.38 14.27 -15.88
N CYS A 103 -11.32 14.14 -16.66
CA CYS A 103 -11.17 14.77 -17.97
C CYS A 103 -11.93 14.05 -19.10
N ASP A 104 -12.41 12.84 -18.83
CA ASP A 104 -13.11 11.98 -19.78
C ASP A 104 -14.41 11.42 -19.19
N LYS A 105 -15.31 10.98 -20.06
CA LYS A 105 -16.55 10.31 -19.65
C LYS A 105 -16.22 9.02 -18.90
N GLN A 106 -16.97 8.77 -17.83
CA GLN A 106 -16.83 7.57 -17.01
C GLN A 106 -17.79 6.46 -17.45
N ALA A 107 -17.49 5.22 -17.05
CA ALA A 107 -18.36 4.08 -17.30
C ALA A 107 -19.69 4.21 -16.54
N GLU A 108 -20.75 3.61 -17.09
CA GLU A 108 -22.06 3.51 -16.46
C GLU A 108 -22.47 2.04 -16.25
N PRO A 109 -22.84 1.62 -15.02
CA PRO A 109 -22.80 2.40 -13.79
C PRO A 109 -21.37 2.75 -13.37
N HIS A 110 -21.21 3.84 -12.63
CA HIS A 110 -19.89 4.30 -12.19
C HIS A 110 -19.20 3.23 -11.32
N PRO A 111 -17.90 2.93 -11.53
CA PRO A 111 -17.19 1.89 -10.76
C PRO A 111 -17.22 2.10 -9.23
N LEU A 112 -17.28 3.37 -8.80
CA LEU A 112 -17.36 3.76 -7.39
C LEU A 112 -18.79 3.94 -6.86
N ALA A 113 -19.83 3.58 -7.62
CA ALA A 113 -21.23 3.75 -7.22
C ALA A 113 -21.61 2.96 -5.94
N HIS A 114 -20.80 1.97 -5.56
CA HIS A 114 -20.97 1.19 -4.34
C HIS A 114 -20.43 1.88 -3.08
N MET A 115 -19.74 3.03 -3.22
CA MET A 115 -19.16 3.76 -2.09
C MET A 115 -20.26 4.49 -1.29
N PRO A 116 -20.09 4.65 0.03
CA PRO A 116 -21.07 5.36 0.86
C PRO A 116 -21.29 6.81 0.38
N ASP A 117 -22.53 7.29 0.43
CA ASP A 117 -22.93 8.64 0.01
C ASP A 117 -22.51 9.02 -1.42
N PHE A 118 -22.36 8.03 -2.31
CA PHE A 118 -21.99 8.28 -3.69
C PHE A 118 -23.02 9.17 -4.40
N ARG A 119 -22.52 10.20 -5.09
CA ARG A 119 -23.30 11.04 -5.99
C ARG A 119 -22.45 11.52 -7.16
N LEU A 120 -23.11 11.75 -8.30
CA LEU A 120 -22.52 12.49 -9.41
C LEU A 120 -22.51 13.99 -9.05
N LEU A 121 -21.51 14.72 -9.54
CA LEU A 121 -21.47 16.17 -9.43
C LEU A 121 -22.26 16.84 -10.54
N ASP A 122 -22.92 17.94 -10.20
CA ASP A 122 -23.53 18.83 -11.19
C ASP A 122 -22.46 19.60 -11.99
N GLU A 123 -22.78 20.03 -13.20
CA GLU A 123 -21.86 20.76 -14.09
C GLU A 123 -21.25 22.00 -13.41
N ASN A 124 -22.02 22.70 -12.58
CA ASN A 124 -21.58 23.89 -11.84
C ASN A 124 -20.58 23.59 -10.70
N SER A 125 -20.43 22.32 -10.32
CA SER A 125 -19.47 21.86 -9.29
C SER A 125 -18.17 21.33 -9.88
N LEU A 126 -18.04 21.29 -11.22
CA LEU A 126 -16.84 20.84 -11.90
C LEU A 126 -15.74 21.91 -11.86
N VAL A 127 -14.50 21.45 -11.91
CA VAL A 127 -13.31 22.31 -11.99
C VAL A 127 -12.83 22.42 -13.44
N PRO A 128 -12.05 23.46 -13.81
CA PRO A 128 -11.55 23.61 -15.17
C PRO A 128 -10.87 22.33 -15.70
N ASN A 129 -11.08 22.04 -16.98
CA ASN A 129 -10.57 20.85 -17.69
C ASN A 129 -11.18 19.50 -17.29
N THR A 130 -12.34 19.51 -16.63
CA THR A 130 -13.06 18.30 -16.24
C THR A 130 -14.45 18.27 -16.85
N VAL A 131 -14.93 17.07 -17.22
CA VAL A 131 -16.22 16.85 -17.91
C VAL A 131 -17.18 16.02 -17.07
N ALA A 132 -16.70 15.42 -15.99
CA ALA A 132 -17.47 14.66 -15.04
C ALA A 132 -16.80 14.70 -13.67
N GLY A 133 -17.58 14.45 -12.63
CA GLY A 133 -17.03 14.26 -11.29
C GLY A 133 -18.00 13.50 -10.40
N VAL A 134 -17.46 12.89 -9.35
CA VAL A 134 -18.23 12.18 -8.34
C VAL A 134 -17.76 12.58 -6.95
N GLU A 135 -18.65 12.46 -5.98
CA GLU A 135 -18.34 12.59 -4.56
C GLU A 135 -18.86 11.36 -3.81
N PHE A 136 -18.08 10.88 -2.86
CA PHE A 136 -18.45 9.78 -1.98
C PHE A 136 -17.69 9.88 -0.67
N THR A 137 -18.10 9.11 0.33
CA THR A 137 -17.35 8.97 1.59
C THR A 137 -16.39 7.78 1.47
N THR A 138 -15.14 7.99 1.84
CA THR A 138 -14.11 6.95 1.92
C THR A 138 -13.22 7.19 3.15
N LEU A 139 -12.05 6.55 3.20
CA LEU A 139 -11.02 6.75 4.20
C LEU A 139 -9.66 7.08 3.56
N THR A 140 -8.88 7.88 4.29
CA THR A 140 -7.44 8.01 4.09
C THR A 140 -6.70 7.36 5.25
N ILE A 141 -5.43 7.05 5.00
CA ILE A 141 -4.57 6.27 5.89
C ILE A 141 -3.36 7.13 6.23
N ASP A 142 -3.14 7.32 7.54
CA ASP A 142 -1.91 7.92 8.04
C ASP A 142 -0.81 6.84 8.03
N THR A 143 -0.04 6.79 6.94
CA THR A 143 0.80 5.62 6.63
C THR A 143 1.88 5.33 7.68
N PRO A 144 2.61 6.31 8.27
CA PRO A 144 3.55 6.03 9.35
C PRO A 144 2.87 5.44 10.59
N ILE A 145 1.70 5.95 10.97
CA ILE A 145 0.95 5.45 12.14
C ILE A 145 0.43 4.04 11.85
N TYR A 146 -0.20 3.85 10.69
CA TYR A 146 -0.84 2.58 10.34
C TYR A 146 0.16 1.44 10.18
N LEU A 147 1.32 1.66 9.56
CA LEU A 147 2.35 0.62 9.42
C LEU A 147 2.89 0.18 10.79
N ASN A 148 3.12 1.13 11.71
CA ASN A 148 3.56 0.81 13.07
C ASN A 148 2.46 0.15 13.90
N TYR A 149 1.19 0.52 13.69
CA TYR A 149 0.04 -0.19 14.27
C TYR A 149 0.00 -1.64 13.80
N LEU A 150 0.11 -1.91 12.50
CA LEU A 150 0.11 -3.28 11.96
C LEU A 150 1.27 -4.10 12.52
N LEU A 151 2.48 -3.54 12.56
CA LEU A 151 3.64 -4.22 13.14
C LEU A 151 3.44 -4.51 14.63
N SER A 152 2.97 -3.53 15.40
CA SER A 152 2.72 -3.71 16.84
C SER A 152 1.67 -4.79 17.09
N ARG A 153 0.58 -4.79 16.32
CA ARG A 153 -0.47 -5.82 16.35
C ARG A 153 0.08 -7.21 16.01
N PHE A 154 0.95 -7.31 15.01
CA PHE A 154 1.59 -8.56 14.60
C PHE A 154 2.46 -9.14 15.73
N LEU A 155 3.29 -8.30 16.34
CA LEU A 155 4.15 -8.70 17.47
C LEU A 155 3.32 -9.07 18.70
N ALA A 156 2.28 -8.29 19.04
CA ALA A 156 1.39 -8.57 20.16
C ALA A 156 0.65 -9.91 20.03
N LYS A 157 0.38 -10.37 18.79
CA LYS A 157 -0.20 -11.68 18.50
C LYS A 157 0.84 -12.83 18.46
N GLY A 158 2.06 -12.61 18.94
CA GLY A 158 3.10 -13.63 19.01
C GLY A 158 3.90 -13.81 17.71
N GLY A 159 3.82 -12.84 16.80
CA GLY A 159 4.61 -12.82 15.57
C GLY A 159 6.07 -12.52 15.87
N ALA A 160 6.98 -13.12 15.11
CA ALA A 160 8.40 -12.83 15.19
C ALA A 160 8.85 -11.96 14.02
N ILE A 161 9.80 -11.07 14.25
CA ILE A 161 10.46 -10.31 13.18
C ILE A 161 11.96 -10.56 13.21
N VAL A 162 12.52 -10.77 12.04
CA VAL A 162 13.95 -10.98 11.85
C VAL A 162 14.43 -10.01 10.79
N ARG A 163 15.43 -9.21 11.15
CA ARG A 163 16.03 -8.28 10.20
C ARG A 163 17.04 -9.02 9.33
N GLY A 164 16.85 -8.98 8.02
CA GLY A 164 17.70 -9.71 7.10
C GLY A 164 17.46 -9.32 5.65
N SER A 165 18.52 -9.36 4.85
CA SER A 165 18.45 -9.16 3.40
C SER A 165 18.53 -10.53 2.72
N VAL A 166 17.41 -10.97 2.16
CA VAL A 166 17.31 -12.24 1.43
C VAL A 166 17.89 -12.04 0.04
N GLN A 167 18.95 -12.78 -0.28
CA GLN A 167 19.59 -12.75 -1.60
C GLN A 167 18.96 -13.79 -2.55
N HIS A 168 18.54 -14.94 -2.03
CA HIS A 168 17.90 -16.00 -2.80
C HIS A 168 16.86 -16.75 -1.97
N ILE A 169 15.74 -17.15 -2.58
CA ILE A 169 14.63 -17.86 -1.91
C ILE A 169 15.11 -19.15 -1.21
N SER A 170 16.07 -19.86 -1.80
CA SER A 170 16.61 -21.11 -1.23
C SER A 170 17.18 -20.92 0.19
N GLN A 171 17.73 -19.74 0.52
CA GLN A 171 18.23 -19.45 1.87
C GLN A 171 17.12 -19.66 2.92
N VAL A 172 15.90 -19.25 2.58
CA VAL A 172 14.73 -19.36 3.46
C VAL A 172 14.09 -20.74 3.34
N VAL A 173 14.06 -21.35 2.15
CA VAL A 173 13.53 -22.72 1.95
C VAL A 173 14.31 -23.75 2.75
N GLU A 174 15.65 -23.65 2.73
CA GLU A 174 16.55 -24.60 3.37
C GLU A 174 16.68 -24.35 4.88
N GLY A 175 16.84 -23.08 5.26
CA GLY A 175 17.16 -22.73 6.64
C GLY A 175 16.02 -22.08 7.42
N GLY A 176 14.95 -21.63 6.78
CA GLY A 176 13.92 -20.81 7.42
C GLY A 176 14.45 -19.43 7.84
N ALA A 177 13.76 -18.77 8.77
CA ALA A 177 14.19 -17.46 9.26
C ALA A 177 15.50 -17.48 10.07
N ARG A 178 15.95 -18.65 10.53
CA ARG A 178 17.14 -18.79 11.40
C ARG A 178 18.47 -18.51 10.72
N VAL A 179 18.49 -18.47 9.39
CA VAL A 179 19.71 -18.13 8.63
C VAL A 179 20.12 -16.68 8.84
N PHE A 180 19.22 -15.85 9.36
CA PHE A 180 19.48 -14.45 9.68
C PHE A 180 19.73 -14.28 11.18
N ALA A 181 20.68 -13.41 11.52
CA ALA A 181 21.04 -13.12 12.90
C ALA A 181 19.83 -12.58 13.70
N GLY A 182 19.71 -13.01 14.96
CA GLY A 182 18.65 -12.54 15.87
C GLY A 182 17.34 -13.34 15.81
N ALA A 183 17.24 -14.35 14.95
CA ALA A 183 16.10 -15.27 14.95
C ALA A 183 16.05 -16.11 16.25
N LYS A 184 14.92 -16.07 16.95
CA LYS A 184 14.68 -16.84 18.20
C LYS A 184 13.88 -18.14 17.98
N CYS A 185 13.85 -18.66 16.75
CA CYS A 185 13.06 -19.84 16.42
C CYS A 185 13.83 -21.14 16.70
N ALA A 186 13.24 -22.04 17.48
CA ALA A 186 13.78 -23.37 17.75
C ALA A 186 13.43 -24.35 16.61
N GLY A 187 14.44 -24.90 15.93
CA GLY A 187 14.45 -26.29 15.44
C GLY A 187 13.59 -26.75 14.27
N THR A 188 12.72 -25.95 13.65
CA THR A 188 11.78 -26.47 12.63
C THR A 188 12.00 -25.92 11.22
N SER A 189 11.82 -26.80 10.22
CA SER A 189 11.81 -26.48 8.80
C SER A 189 10.63 -25.56 8.44
N VAL A 190 10.80 -24.64 7.47
CA VAL A 190 9.71 -23.77 7.02
C VAL A 190 8.63 -24.55 6.27
N ASP A 191 7.36 -24.39 6.61
CA ASP A 191 6.24 -25.07 5.95
C ASP A 191 5.76 -24.32 4.69
N ALA A 192 5.78 -22.98 4.71
CA ALA A 192 5.53 -22.17 3.52
C ALA A 192 6.23 -20.80 3.61
N ILE A 193 6.46 -20.19 2.45
CA ILE A 193 7.00 -18.83 2.34
C ILE A 193 5.99 -17.97 1.61
N VAL A 194 5.81 -16.72 2.03
CA VAL A 194 5.03 -15.72 1.28
C VAL A 194 5.94 -14.55 0.89
N VAL A 195 6.09 -14.31 -0.41
CA VAL A 195 6.97 -13.29 -0.97
C VAL A 195 6.22 -11.98 -1.16
N CYS A 196 6.45 -11.03 -0.25
CA CYS A 196 5.89 -9.68 -0.26
C CYS A 196 6.97 -8.62 -0.50
N ALA A 197 7.93 -8.92 -1.37
CA ALA A 197 9.16 -8.14 -1.56
C ALA A 197 8.97 -6.83 -2.37
N GLY A 198 7.78 -6.57 -2.90
CA GLY A 198 7.50 -5.37 -3.71
C GLY A 198 8.47 -5.25 -4.88
N ILE A 199 9.19 -4.11 -4.96
CA ILE A 199 10.16 -3.85 -6.02
C ILE A 199 11.36 -4.82 -5.98
N GLY A 200 11.66 -5.37 -4.79
CA GLY A 200 12.75 -6.33 -4.58
C GLY A 200 12.55 -7.65 -5.31
N ALA A 201 11.31 -8.02 -5.65
CA ALA A 201 11.02 -9.25 -6.41
C ALA A 201 11.72 -9.30 -7.78
N ARG A 202 12.08 -8.14 -8.34
CA ARG A 202 12.84 -8.03 -9.60
C ARG A 202 14.24 -8.66 -9.52
N LEU A 203 14.87 -8.61 -8.35
CA LEU A 203 16.27 -8.98 -8.14
C LEU A 203 16.46 -10.10 -7.11
N LEU A 204 15.40 -10.47 -6.38
CA LEU A 204 15.44 -11.57 -5.43
C LEU A 204 15.72 -12.89 -6.15
N GLY A 205 16.86 -13.52 -5.86
CA GLY A 205 17.29 -14.75 -6.50
C GLY A 205 16.25 -15.87 -6.36
N GLY A 206 16.00 -16.59 -7.45
CA GLY A 206 14.95 -17.61 -7.52
C GLY A 206 13.55 -17.04 -7.79
N VAL A 207 13.36 -15.72 -7.74
CA VAL A 207 12.14 -15.03 -8.21
C VAL A 207 12.44 -14.22 -9.47
N GLU A 208 13.40 -13.29 -9.38
CA GLU A 208 13.98 -12.52 -10.50
C GLU A 208 12.98 -11.98 -11.54
N ASP A 209 11.81 -11.55 -11.07
CA ASP A 209 10.66 -11.22 -11.92
C ASP A 209 10.92 -9.95 -12.74
N LYS A 210 11.25 -10.13 -14.02
CA LYS A 210 11.62 -9.04 -14.93
C LYS A 210 10.42 -8.16 -15.32
N ASP A 211 9.20 -8.62 -15.07
CA ASP A 211 7.99 -7.85 -15.28
C ASP A 211 7.75 -6.82 -14.16
N VAL A 212 8.47 -6.89 -13.04
CA VAL A 212 8.43 -5.89 -11.97
C VAL A 212 9.26 -4.67 -12.37
N TYR A 213 8.66 -3.47 -12.34
CA TYR A 213 9.31 -2.20 -12.68
C TYR A 213 8.80 -1.06 -11.78
N PRO A 214 9.59 0.01 -11.56
CA PRO A 214 9.15 1.12 -10.74
C PRO A 214 8.23 2.03 -11.55
N ILE A 215 7.26 2.61 -10.86
CA ILE A 215 6.61 3.83 -11.31
C ILE A 215 6.94 4.90 -10.27
N ARG A 216 7.87 5.80 -10.60
CA ARG A 216 8.29 6.88 -9.73
C ARG A 216 7.12 7.81 -9.43
N GLY A 217 6.96 8.12 -8.14
CA GLY A 217 6.01 9.09 -7.62
C GLY A 217 6.70 10.08 -6.72
N GLN A 218 6.55 11.36 -7.03
CA GLN A 218 6.93 12.45 -6.15
C GLN A 218 5.67 13.09 -5.57
N THR A 219 5.75 13.45 -4.29
CA THR A 219 4.71 14.13 -3.53
C THR A 219 5.33 15.23 -2.67
N VAL A 220 4.50 16.17 -2.24
CA VAL A 220 4.85 17.19 -1.26
C VAL A 220 3.92 17.03 -0.06
N LEU A 221 4.49 16.92 1.13
CA LEU A 221 3.75 16.84 2.39
C LEU A 221 3.61 18.24 2.98
N LEU A 222 2.38 18.70 3.19
CA LEU A 222 2.07 20.00 3.77
C LEU A 222 1.47 19.85 5.17
N ARG A 223 1.70 20.83 6.06
CA ARG A 223 0.94 21.00 7.32
C ARG A 223 -0.29 21.87 7.05
N ALA A 224 -1.46 21.25 6.92
CA ALA A 224 -2.72 21.96 6.68
C ALA A 224 -3.89 21.27 7.41
N PRO A 225 -3.96 21.37 8.75
CA PRO A 225 -4.92 20.62 9.58
C PRO A 225 -6.39 20.95 9.31
N TRP A 226 -6.67 22.07 8.63
CA TRP A 226 -8.01 22.45 8.20
C TRP A 226 -8.52 21.65 6.98
N ILE A 227 -7.65 20.95 6.26
CA ILE A 227 -8.04 20.10 5.12
C ILE A 227 -8.44 18.73 5.63
N ARG A 228 -9.73 18.44 5.53
CA ARG A 228 -10.37 17.21 6.06
C ARG A 228 -11.23 16.50 5.00
N PHE A 229 -10.98 16.83 3.74
CA PHE A 229 -11.60 16.24 2.55
C PHE A 229 -10.51 15.96 1.50
N GLY A 230 -10.75 14.98 0.64
CA GLY A 230 -9.84 14.61 -0.43
C GLY A 230 -10.35 15.05 -1.79
N ARG A 231 -9.41 15.34 -2.69
CA ARG A 231 -9.70 15.64 -4.10
C ARG A 231 -8.71 14.91 -4.99
N THR A 232 -9.16 14.39 -6.11
CA THR A 232 -8.30 13.90 -7.20
C THR A 232 -8.82 14.43 -8.52
N MET A 233 -7.93 14.78 -9.42
CA MET A 233 -8.25 15.15 -10.79
C MET A 233 -7.35 14.39 -11.75
N SER A 234 -7.95 13.71 -12.74
CA SER A 234 -7.23 13.14 -13.87
C SER A 234 -7.04 14.15 -14.99
N SER A 235 -5.89 14.12 -15.65
CA SER A 235 -5.64 14.86 -16.89
C SER A 235 -5.62 13.95 -18.10
N LYS A 236 -5.81 14.55 -19.29
CA LYS A 236 -5.74 13.85 -20.58
C LYS A 236 -4.36 13.21 -20.85
N ASP A 237 -3.31 13.78 -20.26
CA ASP A 237 -1.94 13.27 -20.37
C ASP A 237 -1.66 12.11 -19.40
N GLY A 238 -2.69 11.61 -18.71
CA GLY A 238 -2.58 10.50 -17.75
C GLY A 238 -1.92 10.90 -16.42
N LEU A 239 -1.79 12.20 -16.16
CA LEU A 239 -1.30 12.73 -14.88
C LEU A 239 -2.46 12.83 -13.88
N TRP A 240 -2.14 12.63 -12.60
CA TRP A 240 -3.08 12.85 -11.50
C TRP A 240 -2.59 13.96 -10.59
N THR A 241 -3.49 14.87 -10.27
CA THR A 241 -3.35 15.81 -9.14
C THR A 241 -4.23 15.31 -8.01
N TYR A 242 -3.70 15.11 -6.82
CA TYR A 242 -4.44 14.61 -5.67
C TYR A 242 -4.05 15.31 -4.37
N ILE A 243 -5.05 15.50 -3.52
CA ILE A 243 -5.00 16.05 -2.18
C ILE A 243 -5.50 14.97 -1.22
N ILE A 244 -4.61 14.45 -0.40
CA ILE A 244 -4.88 13.32 0.51
C ILE A 244 -4.55 13.76 1.93
N PRO A 245 -5.52 14.25 2.71
CA PRO A 245 -5.28 14.60 4.11
C PRO A 245 -5.12 13.35 4.95
N ARG A 246 -4.30 13.45 6.00
CA ARG A 246 -4.16 12.46 7.06
C ARG A 246 -4.87 12.93 8.31
N ARG A 247 -5.17 12.00 9.21
CA ARG A 247 -5.81 12.32 10.50
C ARG A 247 -4.99 13.31 11.32
N SER A 248 -3.66 13.22 11.24
CA SER A 248 -2.68 14.10 11.89
C SER A 248 -2.74 15.58 11.48
N GLY A 249 -3.42 15.91 10.38
CA GLY A 249 -3.46 17.26 9.81
C GLY A 249 -2.35 17.53 8.80
N ASP A 250 -1.54 16.53 8.49
CA ASP A 250 -0.65 16.56 7.33
C ASP A 250 -1.43 16.22 6.05
N VAL A 251 -1.07 16.84 4.93
CA VAL A 251 -1.75 16.66 3.64
C VAL A 251 -0.72 16.31 2.58
N ILE A 252 -0.94 15.19 1.91
CA ILE A 252 -0.16 14.82 0.74
C ILE A 252 -0.75 15.53 -0.48
N VAL A 253 0.07 16.36 -1.12
CA VAL A 253 -0.17 16.89 -2.45
C VAL A 253 0.67 16.11 -3.43
N GLY A 254 0.04 15.53 -4.44
CA GLY A 254 0.77 14.86 -5.50
C GLY A 254 0.04 14.95 -6.82
N GLY A 255 0.55 14.33 -7.86
CA GLY A 255 1.92 13.86 -7.93
C GLY A 255 2.32 13.62 -9.36
N ILE A 256 3.29 12.74 -9.56
CA ILE A 256 3.72 12.25 -10.87
C ILE A 256 3.67 10.73 -10.94
N LYS A 257 3.72 10.22 -12.17
CA LYS A 257 3.69 8.80 -12.50
C LYS A 257 4.66 8.53 -13.65
N VAL A 258 5.93 8.26 -13.33
CA VAL A 258 6.98 8.07 -14.35
C VAL A 258 7.47 6.62 -14.33
N PRO A 259 7.09 5.78 -15.32
CA PRO A 259 7.56 4.40 -15.42
C PRO A 259 9.08 4.32 -15.64
N ASN A 260 9.72 3.33 -15.03
CA ASN A 260 11.15 3.02 -15.19
C ASN A 260 12.13 4.12 -14.73
N ASP A 261 11.65 5.19 -14.09
CA ASP A 261 12.52 6.14 -13.39
C ASP A 261 12.87 5.57 -12.00
N TRP A 262 14.17 5.36 -11.76
CA TRP A 262 14.71 4.84 -10.49
C TRP A 262 15.32 5.94 -9.62
N TYR A 263 15.28 7.20 -10.06
CA TYR A 263 15.93 8.29 -9.35
C TYR A 263 15.30 8.49 -7.95
N PRO A 264 16.11 8.41 -6.87
CA PRO A 264 15.58 8.28 -5.52
C PRO A 264 15.11 9.59 -4.91
N ASN A 265 15.58 10.72 -5.42
CA ASN A 265 15.37 12.02 -4.78
C ASN A 265 14.25 12.81 -5.47
N PRO A 266 13.58 13.71 -4.76
CA PRO A 266 12.71 14.72 -5.35
C PRO A 266 13.47 15.59 -6.36
N ARG A 267 12.75 16.07 -7.37
CA ARG A 267 13.23 17.06 -8.34
C ARG A 267 12.56 18.40 -8.05
N PRO A 268 13.31 19.51 -7.86
CA PRO A 268 12.72 20.81 -7.50
C PRO A 268 11.67 21.31 -8.48
N GLU A 269 11.90 21.11 -9.79
CA GLU A 269 10.96 21.49 -10.84
C GLU A 269 9.63 20.73 -10.70
N THR A 270 9.69 19.44 -10.37
CA THR A 270 8.50 18.63 -10.11
C THR A 270 7.77 19.07 -8.83
N THR A 271 8.49 19.50 -7.80
CA THR A 271 7.88 20.05 -6.57
C THR A 271 7.06 21.30 -6.90
N GLN A 272 7.62 22.23 -7.68
CA GLN A 272 6.91 23.44 -8.11
C GLN A 272 5.68 23.13 -8.98
N GLU A 273 5.78 22.18 -9.90
CA GLU A 273 4.64 21.73 -10.71
C GLU A 273 3.53 21.07 -9.88
N ILE A 274 3.89 20.28 -8.86
CA ILE A 274 2.93 19.64 -7.95
C ILE A 274 2.18 20.71 -7.15
N LEU A 275 2.89 21.68 -6.57
CA LEU A 275 2.27 22.74 -5.78
C LEU A 275 1.37 23.64 -6.63
N THR A 276 1.82 24.03 -7.81
CA THR A 276 1.02 24.81 -8.76
C THR A 276 -0.31 24.10 -9.09
N ARG A 277 -0.25 22.81 -9.48
CA ARG A 277 -1.48 22.05 -9.79
C ARG A 277 -2.33 21.79 -8.56
N GLY A 278 -1.70 21.52 -7.42
CA GLY A 278 -2.38 21.31 -6.14
C GLY A 278 -3.19 22.55 -5.74
N LEU A 279 -2.62 23.74 -5.91
CA LEU A 279 -3.28 25.00 -5.62
C LEU A 279 -4.47 25.27 -6.56
N VAL A 280 -4.33 24.96 -7.86
CA VAL A 280 -5.45 25.07 -8.81
C VAL A 280 -6.61 24.13 -8.44
N LEU A 281 -6.32 22.90 -8.01
CA LEU A 281 -7.34 21.93 -7.60
C LEU A 281 -7.95 22.24 -6.23
N CYS A 282 -7.16 22.80 -5.32
CA CYS A 282 -7.55 23.03 -3.94
C CYS A 282 -6.90 24.33 -3.41
N PRO A 283 -7.47 25.50 -3.76
CA PRO A 283 -7.05 26.77 -3.19
C PRO A 283 -7.11 26.75 -1.65
N GLU A 284 -8.00 25.94 -1.07
CA GLU A 284 -8.18 25.76 0.37
C GLU A 284 -6.92 25.25 1.10
N LEU A 285 -5.93 24.69 0.37
CA LEU A 285 -4.61 24.37 0.93
C LEU A 285 -3.96 25.58 1.61
N VAL A 286 -4.22 26.80 1.13
CA VAL A 286 -3.75 28.05 1.75
C VAL A 286 -4.68 28.44 2.92
N PRO A 287 -4.14 28.90 4.06
CA PRO A 287 -4.94 29.32 5.22
C PRO A 287 -6.01 30.34 4.86
N GLN A 288 -7.22 30.19 5.43
CA GLN A 288 -8.35 31.11 5.19
C GLN A 288 -7.97 32.58 5.39
N SER A 289 -7.16 32.88 6.41
CA SER A 289 -6.70 34.24 6.72
C SER A 289 -5.95 34.93 5.57
N ILE A 290 -5.31 34.17 4.68
CA ILE A 290 -4.65 34.71 3.48
C ILE A 290 -5.65 34.82 2.34
N ARG A 291 -6.49 33.79 2.15
CA ARG A 291 -7.51 33.74 1.08
C ARG A 291 -8.56 34.85 1.18
N ASP A 292 -8.86 35.30 2.39
CA ASP A 292 -9.77 36.42 2.64
C ASP A 292 -9.21 37.77 2.19
N GLN A 293 -7.87 37.87 2.05
CA GLN A 293 -7.19 39.13 1.74
C GLN A 293 -6.80 39.23 0.26
N ARG A 294 -6.42 38.12 -0.35
CA ARG A 294 -5.99 38.07 -1.76
C ARG A 294 -6.09 36.66 -2.34
N GLU A 295 -5.88 36.58 -3.65
CA GLU A 295 -5.74 35.31 -4.35
C GLU A 295 -4.51 34.53 -3.83
N PRO A 296 -4.65 33.22 -3.58
CA PRO A 296 -3.56 32.36 -3.13
C PRO A 296 -2.46 32.22 -4.18
N THR A 297 -1.20 32.11 -3.75
CA THR A 297 -0.08 31.78 -4.63
C THR A 297 0.69 30.57 -4.12
N VAL A 298 1.59 30.03 -4.94
CA VAL A 298 2.42 28.86 -4.56
C VAL A 298 3.35 29.22 -3.39
N GLU A 299 3.80 30.46 -3.30
CA GLU A 299 4.62 30.98 -2.20
C GLU A 299 3.94 30.83 -0.84
N ASP A 300 2.61 30.86 -0.79
CA ASP A 300 1.84 30.66 0.45
C ASP A 300 1.87 29.21 0.94
N LEU A 301 2.16 28.26 0.06
CA LEU A 301 2.28 26.84 0.39
C LEU A 301 3.68 26.49 0.91
N LEU A 302 4.72 27.23 0.50
CA LEU A 302 6.12 26.90 0.84
C LEU A 302 6.38 26.83 2.36
N PRO A 303 5.86 27.74 3.21
CA PRO A 303 6.03 27.65 4.66
C PRO A 303 5.30 26.45 5.28
N LEU A 304 4.34 25.84 4.56
CA LEU A 304 3.60 24.68 5.02
C LEU A 304 4.30 23.36 4.67
N VAL A 305 5.33 23.38 3.80
CA VAL A 305 6.04 22.18 3.36
C VAL A 305 6.79 21.55 4.53
N ILE A 306 6.44 20.31 4.84
CA ILE A 306 7.10 19.46 5.83
C ILE A 306 8.18 18.60 5.15
N GLU A 307 7.86 18.04 3.98
CA GLU A 307 8.72 17.08 3.29
C GLU A 307 8.43 17.06 1.78
N GLU A 308 9.49 16.92 0.98
CA GLU A 308 9.42 16.50 -0.41
C GLU A 308 9.74 15.01 -0.49
N GLY A 309 8.77 14.19 -0.92
CA GLY A 309 8.86 12.74 -0.90
C GLY A 309 9.01 12.14 -2.29
N CYS A 310 9.79 11.07 -2.42
CA CYS A 310 9.95 10.32 -3.66
C CYS A 310 9.95 8.81 -3.40
N GLY A 311 8.94 8.12 -3.94
CA GLY A 311 8.76 6.67 -3.80
C GLY A 311 8.71 5.96 -5.15
N LEU A 312 9.13 4.70 -5.15
CA LEU A 312 9.05 3.82 -6.32
C LEU A 312 7.88 2.84 -6.14
N ARG A 313 6.79 3.07 -6.86
CA ARG A 313 5.64 2.15 -6.84
C ARG A 313 6.05 0.82 -7.50
N PRO A 314 5.93 -0.34 -6.82
CA PRO A 314 6.38 -1.63 -7.35
C PRO A 314 5.33 -2.21 -8.30
N ALA A 315 5.26 -1.66 -9.51
CA ALA A 315 4.34 -2.13 -10.53
C ALA A 315 4.87 -3.43 -11.17
N ARG A 316 3.98 -4.19 -11.79
CA ARG A 316 4.32 -5.40 -12.52
C ARG A 316 3.50 -5.48 -13.81
N LYS A 317 4.11 -5.88 -14.92
CA LYS A 317 3.37 -6.20 -16.15
C LYS A 317 2.47 -7.41 -15.88
N GLY A 318 1.21 -7.32 -16.27
CA GLY A 318 0.20 -8.35 -15.94
C GLY A 318 -0.41 -8.21 -14.54
N GLY A 319 -0.14 -7.11 -13.81
CA GLY A 319 -0.78 -6.83 -12.53
C GLY A 319 -0.19 -7.60 -11.35
N ILE A 320 -0.96 -7.67 -10.25
CA ILE A 320 -0.56 -8.33 -9.01
C ILE A 320 -0.24 -9.80 -9.29
N ARG A 321 0.93 -10.26 -8.84
CA ARG A 321 1.29 -11.69 -8.86
C ARG A 321 0.78 -12.33 -7.57
N LEU A 322 -0.24 -13.19 -7.70
CA LEU A 322 -0.85 -13.99 -6.63
C LEU A 322 -0.94 -15.45 -7.08
N GLU A 323 0.14 -16.18 -6.90
CA GLU A 323 0.25 -17.59 -7.32
C GLU A 323 1.24 -18.36 -6.44
N VAL A 324 1.29 -19.68 -6.63
CA VAL A 324 2.14 -20.59 -5.85
C VAL A 324 3.18 -21.24 -6.73
N GLU A 325 4.44 -21.15 -6.33
CA GLU A 325 5.54 -21.96 -6.84
C GLU A 325 6.01 -22.94 -5.77
N ARG A 326 6.77 -23.97 -6.17
CA ARG A 326 7.22 -25.04 -5.28
C ARG A 326 8.71 -25.23 -5.43
N TYR A 327 9.44 -25.10 -4.32
CA TYR A 327 10.90 -25.20 -4.29
C TYR A 327 11.34 -26.43 -3.50
N PRO A 328 12.39 -27.15 -3.93
CA PRO A 328 12.89 -28.30 -3.18
C PRO A 328 13.46 -27.86 -1.82
N SER A 329 13.20 -28.63 -0.77
CA SER A 329 13.87 -28.50 0.53
C SER A 329 15.35 -28.86 0.46
N ALA A 330 16.09 -28.51 1.51
CA ALA A 330 17.52 -28.82 1.65
C ALA A 330 17.86 -30.31 1.47
N ASP A 331 16.98 -31.20 1.94
CA ASP A 331 17.13 -32.65 1.81
C ASP A 331 16.52 -33.24 0.51
N GLY A 332 15.90 -32.39 -0.32
CA GLY A 332 15.20 -32.77 -1.54
C GLY A 332 13.92 -33.61 -1.32
N GLN A 333 13.55 -33.91 -0.07
CA GLN A 333 12.45 -34.84 0.24
C GLN A 333 11.07 -34.20 0.17
N ARG A 334 10.99 -32.87 0.29
CA ARG A 334 9.72 -32.13 0.25
C ARG A 334 9.83 -30.92 -0.68
N LYS A 335 8.68 -30.47 -1.19
CA LYS A 335 8.58 -29.21 -1.92
C LYS A 335 7.90 -28.16 -1.05
N VAL A 336 8.61 -27.09 -0.72
CA VAL A 336 8.10 -25.98 0.05
C VAL A 336 7.29 -25.06 -0.86
N PRO A 337 6.00 -24.82 -0.56
CA PRO A 337 5.21 -23.83 -1.28
C PRO A 337 5.70 -22.42 -0.99
N VAL A 338 5.84 -21.64 -2.06
CA VAL A 338 6.21 -20.23 -2.07
C VAL A 338 5.07 -19.47 -2.75
N VAL A 339 4.35 -18.67 -1.96
CA VAL A 339 3.23 -17.86 -2.43
C VAL A 339 3.74 -16.48 -2.77
N HIS A 340 3.52 -16.02 -4.00
CA HIS A 340 3.86 -14.68 -4.42
C HIS A 340 2.71 -13.72 -4.07
N ASN A 341 3.02 -12.57 -3.48
CA ASN A 341 2.07 -11.49 -3.23
C ASN A 341 2.78 -10.14 -3.38
N TYR A 342 3.02 -9.73 -4.63
CA TYR A 342 3.68 -8.47 -4.96
C TYR A 342 3.21 -7.92 -6.33
N GLY A 343 3.68 -6.73 -6.73
CA GLY A 343 3.32 -6.12 -8.01
C GLY A 343 2.15 -5.13 -7.93
N HIS A 344 1.80 -4.66 -6.72
CA HIS A 344 0.63 -3.81 -6.47
C HIS A 344 0.73 -2.39 -7.02
N GLY A 345 1.87 -1.96 -7.58
CA GLY A 345 2.01 -0.61 -8.14
C GLY A 345 1.61 0.49 -7.15
N GLY A 346 0.68 1.36 -7.57
CA GLY A 346 0.13 2.43 -6.72
C GLY A 346 -0.96 1.98 -5.74
N ALA A 347 -1.43 0.73 -5.87
CA ALA A 347 -2.59 0.19 -5.18
C ALA A 347 -2.25 -0.65 -3.92
N GLY A 348 -1.02 -0.54 -3.39
CA GLY A 348 -0.57 -1.40 -2.29
C GLY A 348 -1.45 -1.32 -1.04
N PHE A 349 -1.85 -0.11 -0.61
CA PHE A 349 -2.71 0.05 0.56
C PHE A 349 -4.16 -0.35 0.27
N GLN A 350 -4.74 0.10 -0.85
CA GLN A 350 -6.13 -0.20 -1.25
C GLN A 350 -6.39 -1.69 -1.49
N ALA A 351 -5.36 -2.49 -1.79
CA ALA A 351 -5.47 -3.93 -2.04
C ALA A 351 -4.91 -4.81 -0.91
N SER A 352 -4.41 -4.20 0.18
CA SER A 352 -3.54 -4.88 1.14
C SER A 352 -4.19 -6.05 1.88
N TRP A 353 -5.43 -5.91 2.36
CA TRP A 353 -6.11 -6.96 3.11
C TRP A 353 -6.75 -8.01 2.19
N GLY A 354 -7.32 -7.59 1.06
CA GLY A 354 -7.88 -8.51 0.08
C GLY A 354 -6.82 -9.39 -0.57
N SER A 355 -5.67 -8.83 -0.97
CA SER A 355 -4.56 -9.63 -1.50
C SER A 355 -3.96 -10.57 -0.44
N ALA A 356 -3.93 -10.16 0.83
CA ALA A 356 -3.55 -11.02 1.95
C ALA A 356 -4.49 -12.23 2.12
N SER A 357 -5.80 -12.04 1.95
CA SER A 357 -6.77 -13.14 1.98
C SER A 357 -6.53 -14.14 0.86
N VAL A 358 -6.30 -13.67 -0.37
CA VAL A 358 -5.98 -14.55 -1.51
C VAL A 358 -4.67 -15.30 -1.26
N ALA A 359 -3.64 -14.63 -0.76
CA ALA A 359 -2.37 -15.27 -0.44
C ALA A 359 -2.53 -16.37 0.63
N LEU A 360 -3.36 -16.12 1.66
CA LEU A 360 -3.70 -17.13 2.67
C LEU A 360 -4.41 -18.34 2.06
N GLU A 361 -5.43 -18.13 1.23
CA GLU A 361 -6.16 -19.22 0.54
C GLU A 361 -5.23 -20.09 -0.31
N LEU A 362 -4.35 -19.45 -1.09
CA LEU A 362 -3.34 -20.13 -1.90
C LEU A 362 -2.36 -20.95 -1.03
N MET A 363 -1.91 -20.37 0.09
CA MET A 363 -1.02 -21.04 1.04
C MET A 363 -1.69 -22.27 1.67
N GLU A 364 -2.92 -22.14 2.16
CA GLU A 364 -3.66 -23.24 2.78
C GLU A 364 -3.90 -24.39 1.80
N LYS A 365 -4.31 -24.07 0.58
CA LYS A 365 -4.48 -25.06 -0.49
C LYS A 365 -3.18 -25.79 -0.79
N ALA A 366 -2.08 -25.05 -0.98
CA ALA A 366 -0.79 -25.65 -1.28
C ALA A 366 -0.27 -26.56 -0.15
N LEU A 367 -0.50 -26.16 1.11
CA LEU A 367 -0.15 -26.94 2.30
C LEU A 367 -1.02 -28.19 2.50
N ALA A 368 -2.25 -28.20 1.99
CA ALA A 368 -3.14 -29.36 2.01
C ALA A 368 -2.73 -30.38 0.93
N GLU A 369 -2.35 -29.92 -0.25
CA GLU A 369 -1.88 -30.77 -1.36
C GLU A 369 -0.57 -31.51 -1.06
N THR A 370 0.28 -31.02 -0.15
CA THR A 370 1.50 -31.73 0.28
C THR A 370 1.20 -32.90 1.23
N ARG A 371 -0.04 -33.05 1.70
CA ARG A 371 -0.47 -34.15 2.60
C ARG A 371 -1.12 -35.32 1.88
N ALA A 372 -1.50 -35.14 0.61
CA ALA A 372 -2.04 -36.19 -0.26
C ALA A 372 -0.90 -36.76 -1.12
#